data_AF-A0A955U7Y0-F1
#
_entry.id   AF-A0A955U7Y0-F1
#
_cell.length_a   1.000
_cell.length_b   1.000
_cell.length_c   1.000
_cell.angle_alpha   90.00
_cell.angle_beta   90.00
_cell.angle_gamma   90.00
#
_symmetry.space_group_name_H-M   'P 1'
#
loop_
_entity.id
_entity.type
_entity.pdbx_description
1 polymer ?
#
loop_
_entity_poly.entity_id
_entity_poly.type
_entity_poly.pdbx_seq_one_letter_code
_entity_poly.pdbx_strand_id
1 'polypeptide(L)'
;MNLGDVRAVVTGGARGMGRHFAQAFAAEGANVVFCDVGAESVAAAASEIGVKGIAADVSREDDVERLFAEAEELMGGPVNVLLNNAGILRDGLLV
;
A
#
# COMPACT_ATOMS: atom_id res chain seq x y z
N MET A 1 -17.68 2.04 -8.40
CA MET A 1 -18.04 2.93 -7.27
C MET A 1 -17.19 4.17 -7.40
N ASN A 2 -17.70 5.40 -7.29
CA ASN A 2 -16.84 6.57 -7.42
C ASN A 2 -15.99 6.77 -6.14
N LEU A 3 -14.66 6.61 -6.22
CA LEU A 3 -13.72 6.80 -5.11
C LEU A 3 -12.83 8.04 -5.26
N GLY A 4 -13.23 9.04 -6.06
CA GLY A 4 -12.39 10.22 -6.37
C GLY A 4 -11.86 11.01 -5.15
N ASP A 5 -12.59 11.00 -4.03
CA ASP A 5 -12.18 11.68 -2.79
C ASP A 5 -11.38 10.79 -1.83
N VAL A 6 -11.13 9.52 -2.21
CA VAL A 6 -10.41 8.55 -1.39
C VAL A 6 -8.90 8.74 -1.54
N ARG A 7 -8.24 8.81 -0.38
CA ARG A 7 -6.79 8.81 -0.21
C ARG A 7 -6.44 7.61 0.64
N ALA A 8 -6.03 6.53 -0.03
CA ALA A 8 -5.91 5.21 0.57
C ALA A 8 -4.45 4.79 0.73
N VAL A 9 -4.13 4.24 1.90
CA VAL A 9 -2.92 3.46 2.11
C VAL A 9 -3.26 1.97 2.10
N VAL A 10 -2.52 1.17 1.33
CA VAL A 10 -2.66 -0.29 1.28
C VAL A 10 -1.37 -0.95 1.73
N THR A 11 -1.37 -1.65 2.87
CA THR A 11 -0.19 -2.36 3.36
C THR A 11 -0.05 -3.75 2.73
N GLY A 12 1.18 -4.22 2.48
CA GLY A 12 1.43 -5.48 1.78
C GLY A 12 1.01 -5.43 0.31
N GLY A 13 1.14 -4.26 -0.33
CA GLY A 13 0.64 -3.99 -1.68
C GLY A 13 1.56 -4.45 -2.81
N ALA A 14 2.76 -4.98 -2.52
CA ALA A 14 3.64 -5.43 -3.59
C ALA A 14 3.17 -6.76 -4.21
N ARG A 15 2.25 -7.52 -3.60
CA ARG A 15 1.77 -8.81 -4.15
C ARG A 15 0.37 -9.20 -3.66
N GLY A 16 -0.15 -10.29 -4.22
CA GLY A 16 -1.37 -10.95 -3.74
C GLY A 16 -2.58 -10.04 -3.67
N MET A 17 -3.37 -10.20 -2.60
CA MET A 17 -4.59 -9.41 -2.38
C MET A 17 -4.30 -7.91 -2.21
N GLY A 18 -3.22 -7.52 -1.53
CA GLY A 18 -2.87 -6.10 -1.36
C GLY A 18 -2.66 -5.40 -2.70
N ARG A 19 -1.91 -6.04 -3.62
CA ARG A 19 -1.73 -5.52 -4.99
C ARG A 19 -3.06 -5.41 -5.72
N HIS A 20 -3.90 -6.44 -5.63
CA HIS A 20 -5.22 -6.44 -6.27
C HIS A 20 -6.11 -5.29 -5.77
N PHE A 21 -6.15 -5.06 -4.45
CA PHE A 21 -6.93 -3.95 -3.88
C PHE A 21 -6.36 -2.59 -4.25
N ALA A 22 -5.04 -2.41 -4.26
CA ALA A 22 -4.42 -1.16 -4.70
C ALA A 22 -4.78 -0.83 -6.15
N GLN A 23 -4.74 -1.82 -7.04
CA GLN A 23 -5.19 -1.69 -8.43
C GLN A 23 -6.68 -1.36 -8.54
N ALA A 24 -7.53 -2.09 -7.81
CA ALA A 24 -8.98 -1.91 -7.87
C ALA A 24 -9.40 -0.52 -7.36
N PHE A 25 -8.79 -0.03 -6.28
CA PHE A 25 -9.07 1.31 -5.74
C PHE A 25 -8.65 2.40 -6.74
N ALA A 26 -7.46 2.27 -7.32
CA ALA A 26 -6.98 3.22 -8.33
C ALA A 26 -7.87 3.23 -9.58
N ALA A 27 -8.33 2.06 -10.04
CA ALA A 27 -9.24 1.93 -11.18
C ALA A 27 -10.61 2.61 -10.97
N GLU A 28 -11.03 2.74 -9.70
CA GLU A 28 -12.28 3.41 -9.29
C GLU A 28 -12.06 4.90 -8.94
N GLY A 29 -10.85 5.43 -9.17
CA GLY A 29 -10.52 6.85 -9.06
C GLY A 29 -9.89 7.27 -7.73
N ALA A 30 -9.62 6.35 -6.81
CA ALA A 30 -8.92 6.68 -5.57
C ALA A 30 -7.47 7.11 -5.83
N ASN A 31 -6.97 8.03 -5.02
CA ASN A 31 -5.54 8.25 -4.88
C ASN A 31 -4.97 7.21 -3.93
N VAL A 32 -4.07 6.36 -4.42
CA VAL A 32 -3.60 5.20 -3.68
C VAL A 32 -2.08 5.27 -3.53
N VAL A 33 -1.61 4.99 -2.31
CA VAL A 33 -0.22 4.65 -2.03
C VAL A 33 -0.21 3.28 -1.37
N PHE A 34 0.66 2.38 -1.81
CA PHE A 34 0.84 1.10 -1.14
C PHE A 34 2.20 1.00 -0.47
N CYS A 35 2.34 0.09 0.49
CA CYS A 35 3.64 -0.25 1.06
C CYS A 35 3.88 -1.75 1.10
N ASP A 36 5.16 -2.11 1.14
CA ASP A 36 5.64 -3.47 1.42
C ASP A 36 7.10 -3.40 1.91
N VAL A 37 7.66 -4.50 2.40
CA VAL A 37 8.99 -4.48 3.05
C VAL A 37 10.13 -4.41 2.02
N GLY A 38 9.97 -5.04 0.86
CA GLY A 38 11.03 -5.13 -0.15
C GLY A 38 11.06 -3.92 -1.09
N ALA A 39 12.09 -3.08 -1.01
CA ALA A 39 12.19 -1.88 -1.87
C ALA A 39 12.16 -2.20 -3.37
N GLU A 40 12.85 -3.26 -3.81
CA GLU A 40 12.83 -3.69 -5.21
C GLU A 40 11.46 -4.20 -5.65
N SER A 41 10.79 -5.01 -4.81
CA SER A 41 9.45 -5.53 -5.13
C SER A 41 8.40 -4.42 -5.13
N VAL A 42 8.53 -3.43 -4.25
CA VAL A 42 7.71 -2.22 -4.23
C VAL A 42 7.90 -1.43 -5.53
N ALA A 43 9.14 -1.15 -5.93
CA ALA A 43 9.43 -0.40 -7.15
C ALA A 43 8.88 -1.12 -8.41
N ALA A 44 9.09 -2.43 -8.51
CA ALA A 44 8.56 -3.25 -9.60
C ALA A 44 7.03 -3.21 -9.64
N ALA A 45 6.36 -3.47 -8.51
CA ALA A 45 4.91 -3.44 -8.44
C ALA A 45 4.34 -2.06 -8.77
N ALA A 46 4.94 -0.98 -8.26
CA ALA A 46 4.51 0.39 -8.52
C ALA A 46 4.57 0.72 -10.02
N SER A 47 5.63 0.31 -10.70
CA SER A 47 5.79 0.46 -12.14
C SER A 47 4.76 -0.37 -12.92
N GLU A 48 4.48 -1.60 -12.49
CA GLU A 48 3.54 -2.51 -13.18
C GLU A 48 2.09 -2.04 -13.08
N ILE A 49 1.69 -1.47 -11.94
CA ILE A 49 0.29 -1.16 -11.66
C ILE A 49 -0.06 0.33 -11.79
N GLY A 50 0.94 1.21 -11.96
CA GLY A 50 0.74 2.65 -12.08
C GLY A 50 0.32 3.35 -10.79
N VAL A 51 0.64 2.76 -9.63
CA VAL A 51 0.33 3.29 -8.29
C VAL A 51 1.62 3.56 -7.54
N LYS A 52 1.65 4.58 -6.68
CA LYS A 52 2.85 4.91 -5.88
C LYS A 52 3.07 3.84 -4.80
N GLY A 53 4.33 3.48 -4.58
CA GLY A 53 4.74 2.48 -3.60
C GLY A 53 5.85 3.01 -2.70
N ILE A 54 5.78 2.71 -1.40
CA ILE A 54 6.77 3.09 -0.39
C ILE A 54 7.29 1.82 0.30
N ALA A 55 8.61 1.67 0.41
CA ALA A 55 9.19 0.59 1.20
C ALA A 55 9.01 0.90 2.69
N ALA A 56 8.30 0.03 3.42
CA ALA A 56 8.06 0.19 4.85
C ALA A 56 7.74 -1.16 5.51
N ASP A 57 8.33 -1.39 6.69
CA ASP A 57 7.98 -2.50 7.57
C ASP A 57 6.94 -2.03 8.60
N VAL A 58 5.70 -2.51 8.46
CA VAL A 58 4.59 -2.17 9.35
C VAL A 58 4.76 -2.65 10.79
N SER A 59 5.77 -3.48 11.08
CA SER A 59 6.15 -3.87 12.45
C SER A 59 7.06 -2.86 13.15
N ARG A 60 7.53 -1.83 12.43
CA ARG A 60 8.42 -0.77 12.94
C ARG A 60 7.66 0.56 12.94
N GLU A 61 7.50 1.16 14.12
CA GLU A 61 6.74 2.41 14.29
C GLU A 61 7.27 3.55 13.43
N ASP A 62 8.58 3.80 13.44
CA ASP A 62 9.23 4.83 12.62
C ASP A 62 8.93 4.69 11.11
N ASP A 63 8.83 3.45 10.61
CA ASP A 63 8.50 3.20 9.20
C ASP A 63 7.03 3.50 8.92
N VAL A 64 6.13 3.24 9.87
CA VAL A 64 4.71 3.57 9.76
C VAL A 64 4.53 5.09 9.78
N GLU A 65 5.18 5.81 10.70
CA GLU A 65 5.12 7.28 10.75
C GLU A 65 5.60 7.89 9.42
N ARG A 66 6.75 7.44 8.92
CA ARG A 66 7.31 7.89 7.65
C ARG A 66 6.40 7.54 6.47
N LEU A 67 5.84 6.33 6.43
CA LEU A 67 4.91 5.90 5.39
C LEU A 67 3.72 6.84 5.27
N PHE A 68 3.09 7.19 6.39
CA PHE A 68 1.92 8.07 6.36
C PHE A 68 2.30 9.50 5.98
N ALA A 69 3.40 10.05 6.50
CA ALA A 69 3.87 11.38 6.12
C ALA A 69 4.16 11.49 4.62
N GLU A 70 4.91 10.54 4.05
CA GLU A 70 5.21 10.50 2.62
C GLU A 70 3.95 10.27 1.77
N ALA A 71 3.04 9.39 2.21
CA ALA A 71 1.80 9.12 1.50
C ALA A 71 0.89 10.36 1.45
N GLU A 72 0.75 11.09 2.55
CA GLU A 72 -0.04 12.32 2.60
C GLU A 72 0.55 13.43 1.74
N GLU A 73 1.88 13.55 1.69
CA GLU A 73 2.58 14.47 0.79
C GLU A 73 2.30 14.12 -0.68
N LEU A 74 2.44 12.84 -1.05
CA LEU A 74 2.17 12.36 -2.41
C LEU A 74 0.70 12.55 -2.82
N MET A 75 -0.22 12.45 -1.87
CA MET A 75 -1.66 12.58 -2.11
C MET A 75 -2.18 14.02 -2.00
N GLY A 76 -1.38 14.95 -1.49
CA GLY A 76 -1.79 16.34 -1.26
C GLY A 76 -2.80 16.51 -0.12
N GLY A 77 -2.82 15.60 0.87
CA GLY A 77 -3.67 15.71 2.05
C GLY A 77 -3.83 14.40 2.82
N PRO A 78 -4.60 14.41 3.94
CA PRO A 78 -4.60 13.33 4.91
C PRO A 78 -5.17 12.02 4.37
N VAL A 79 -4.56 10.92 4.78
CA VAL A 79 -5.06 9.57 4.48
C VAL A 79 -6.45 9.41 5.15
N ASN A 80 -7.45 8.99 4.38
CA ASN A 80 -8.81 8.79 4.90
C ASN A 80 -9.30 7.34 4.80
N VAL A 81 -8.53 6.47 4.14
CA VAL A 81 -8.78 5.03 4.07
C VAL A 81 -7.48 4.28 4.31
N LEU A 82 -7.55 3.23 5.12
CA LEU A 82 -6.44 2.30 5.35
C LEU A 82 -6.91 0.87 5.11
N LEU A 83 -6.20 0.15 4.24
CA LEU A 83 -6.33 -1.28 4.10
C LEU A 83 -5.13 -1.97 4.76
N ASN A 84 -5.34 -2.49 5.98
CA ASN A 84 -4.35 -3.26 6.71
C ASN A 84 -4.27 -4.70 6.18
N ASN A 85 -3.48 -4.91 5.13
CA ASN A 85 -3.35 -6.21 4.46
C ASN A 85 -1.97 -6.88 4.65
N ALA A 86 -0.93 -6.14 5.06
CA ALA A 86 0.37 -6.75 5.36
C ALA A 86 0.22 -7.85 6.43
N GLY A 87 0.72 -9.05 6.11
CA GLY A 87 0.61 -10.22 6.99
C GLY A 87 1.48 -11.37 6.52
N ILE A 88 1.85 -12.23 7.47
CA ILE A 88 2.59 -13.47 7.24
C ILE A 88 1.92 -14.62 7.99
N LEU A 89 1.96 -15.82 7.43
CA LEU A 89 1.55 -17.04 8.13
C LEU A 89 2.77 -17.66 8.83
N ARG A 90 2.55 -18.22 10.02
CA ARG A 90 3.55 -18.97 10.81
C ARG A 90 2.91 -20.23 11.41
N ASP A 91 2.17 -20.97 10.60
CA ASP A 91 1.42 -22.15 11.05
C ASP A 91 2.16 -23.46 10.80
N GLY A 92 3.27 -23.46 10.06
CA GLY A 92 4.06 -24.66 9.77
C GLY A 92 3.29 -25.71 8.95
N LEU A 93 2.16 -25.33 8.37
CA LEU A 93 1.22 -26.21 7.66
C LEU A 93 1.36 -26.14 6.14
N LEU A 94 2.20 -25.24 5.63
CA LEU A 94 2.54 -25.15 4.21
C LEU A 94 4.06 -25.06 4.06
N VAL A 95 4.64 -26.14 3.53
CA VAL A 95 5.98 -26.21 2.91
C VAL A 95 5.88 -25.88 1.43
#